data_AF-A0A8K0ID82-F1
#
_entry.id   AF-A0A8K0ID82-F1
#
_cell.length_a   1.000
_cell.length_b   1.000
_cell.length_c   1.000
_cell.angle_alpha   90.00
_cell.angle_beta   90.00
_cell.angle_gamma   90.00
#
_symmetry.space_group_name_H-M   'P 1'
#
loop_
_entity.id
_entity.type
_entity.pdbx_description
1 polymer ?
#
loop_
_entity_poly.entity_id
_entity_poly.type
_entity_poly.pdbx_seq_one_letter_code
_entity_poly.pdbx_strand_id
1 'polypeptide(L)'
;MLGAIPPLVGMLDSPDIDFQISALYALLILGIGNDLNKVAVVKAGAVHKMLSLIELGSSLLVSEAIIVNFLGLTALDSNKPIIGSSGAIPFLVGAFKNPSATARGGGSSQARHDALQALFNLSIAAANTPTSSMPTSSPAS
;
A
#
# COMPACT_ATOMS: atom_id res chain seq x y z
N MET A 1 -13.70 -9.84 -14.37
CA MET A 1 -13.50 -8.70 -13.45
C MET A 1 -12.27 -7.85 -13.79
N LEU A 2 -11.20 -8.41 -14.38
CA LEU A 2 -9.99 -7.64 -14.77
C LEU A 2 -10.29 -6.35 -15.57
N GLY A 3 -11.30 -6.36 -16.44
CA GLY A 3 -11.68 -5.18 -17.24
C GLY A 3 -12.16 -3.96 -16.42
N ALA A 4 -12.59 -4.15 -15.17
CA ALA A 4 -13.00 -3.05 -14.30
C ALA A 4 -11.82 -2.40 -13.56
N ILE A 5 -10.67 -3.08 -13.45
CA ILE A 5 -9.53 -2.59 -12.67
C ILE A 5 -8.92 -1.31 -13.27
N PRO A 6 -8.56 -1.23 -14.56
CA PRO A 6 -7.97 -0.02 -15.11
C PRO A 6 -8.87 1.22 -14.98
N PRO A 7 -10.20 1.17 -15.27
CA PRO A 7 -11.10 2.29 -15.00
C PRO A 7 -11.14 2.71 -13.53
N LEU A 8 -11.22 1.77 -12.59
CA LEU A 8 -11.22 2.07 -11.16
C LEU A 8 -9.91 2.71 -10.71
N VAL A 9 -8.78 2.26 -11.25
CA VAL A 9 -7.48 2.90 -10.99
C VAL A 9 -7.44 4.31 -11.57
N GLY A 10 -8.02 4.56 -12.74
CA GLY A 10 -8.17 5.90 -13.31
C GLY A 10 -9.06 6.83 -12.47
N MET A 11 -10.08 6.30 -11.80
CA MET A 11 -10.94 7.09 -10.91
C MET A 11 -10.19 7.70 -9.71
N LEU A 12 -9.03 7.16 -9.34
CA LEU A 12 -8.18 7.75 -8.29
C LEU A 12 -7.64 9.13 -8.68
N ASP A 13 -7.61 9.48 -9.96
CA ASP A 13 -7.21 10.82 -10.43
C ASP A 13 -8.34 11.85 -10.33
N SER A 14 -9.56 11.43 -9.95
CA SER A 14 -10.69 12.33 -9.79
C SER A 14 -10.42 13.34 -8.66
N PRO A 15 -10.81 14.62 -8.81
CA PRO A 15 -10.79 15.56 -7.69
C PRO A 15 -11.89 15.27 -6.65
N ASP A 16 -12.85 14.41 -6.98
CA ASP A 16 -13.95 14.03 -6.10
C ASP A 16 -13.51 12.92 -5.12
N ILE A 17 -13.54 13.26 -3.83
CA ILE A 17 -13.16 12.37 -2.73
C ILE A 17 -14.07 11.12 -2.68
N ASP A 18 -15.36 11.25 -2.98
CA ASP A 18 -16.29 10.12 -2.95
C ASP A 18 -15.97 9.12 -4.07
N PHE A 19 -15.51 9.63 -5.22
CA PHE A 19 -15.05 8.78 -6.33
C PHE A 19 -13.76 8.06 -5.97
N GLN A 20 -12.80 8.75 -5.34
CA GLN A 20 -11.56 8.14 -4.85
C GLN A 20 -11.85 7.02 -3.85
N ILE A 21 -12.68 7.29 -2.85
CA ILE A 21 -13.05 6.32 -1.81
C ILE A 21 -13.78 5.11 -2.42
N SER A 22 -14.76 5.37 -3.28
CA SER A 22 -15.52 4.29 -3.95
C SER A 22 -14.61 3.41 -4.79
N ALA A 23 -13.66 4.01 -5.52
CA ALA A 23 -12.67 3.27 -6.30
C ALA A 23 -11.75 2.43 -5.41
N LEU A 24 -11.24 2.99 -4.32
CA LEU A 24 -10.39 2.26 -3.36
C LEU A 24 -11.12 1.05 -2.76
N TYR A 25 -12.39 1.19 -2.36
CA TYR A 25 -13.15 0.06 -1.83
C TYR A 25 -13.48 -0.97 -2.90
N ALA A 26 -13.81 -0.55 -4.12
CA ALA A 26 -14.04 -1.48 -5.23
C ALA A 26 -12.77 -2.29 -5.57
N LEU A 27 -11.61 -1.63 -5.61
CA LEU A 27 -10.31 -2.30 -5.83
C LEU A 27 -10.00 -3.30 -4.71
N LEU A 28 -10.25 -2.93 -3.45
CA LEU A 28 -10.11 -3.83 -2.31
C LEU A 28 -10.99 -5.07 -2.45
N ILE A 29 -12.30 -4.87 -2.67
CA ILE A 29 -13.28 -5.96 -2.80
C ILE A 29 -12.90 -6.90 -3.94
N LEU A 30 -12.47 -6.37 -5.09
CA LEU A 30 -12.01 -7.18 -6.21
C LEU A 30 -10.78 -8.03 -5.87
N GLY A 31 -9.92 -7.57 -4.96
CA GLY A 31 -8.74 -8.31 -4.51
C GLY A 31 -9.01 -9.38 -3.45
N ILE A 32 -10.11 -9.30 -2.69
CA ILE A 32 -10.41 -10.26 -1.63
C ILE A 32 -10.57 -11.67 -2.22
N GLY A 33 -9.76 -12.61 -1.73
CA GLY A 33 -9.78 -14.00 -2.19
C GLY A 33 -9.36 -14.21 -3.65
N ASN A 34 -8.80 -13.20 -4.32
CA ASN A 34 -8.46 -13.28 -5.75
C ASN A 34 -7.06 -12.73 -6.04
N ASP A 35 -6.08 -13.63 -6.09
CA ASP A 35 -4.69 -13.25 -6.32
C ASP A 35 -4.42 -12.69 -7.72
N LEU A 36 -5.16 -13.16 -8.74
CA LEU A 36 -5.05 -12.60 -10.09
C LEU A 36 -5.49 -11.14 -10.12
N ASN A 37 -6.55 -10.80 -9.39
CA ASN A 37 -7.00 -9.41 -9.28
C ASN A 37 -6.02 -8.57 -8.46
N LYS A 38 -5.48 -9.08 -7.33
CA LYS A 38 -4.43 -8.36 -6.57
C LYS A 38 -3.23 -8.02 -7.43
N VAL A 39 -2.74 -8.95 -8.25
CA VAL A 39 -1.65 -8.71 -9.20
C VAL A 39 -2.05 -7.67 -10.23
N ALA A 40 -3.27 -7.77 -10.77
CA ALA A 40 -3.76 -6.83 -11.77
C ALA A 40 -3.92 -5.40 -11.24
N VAL A 41 -4.36 -5.22 -9.99
CA VAL A 41 -4.41 -3.91 -9.33
C VAL A 41 -3.01 -3.27 -9.26
N VAL A 42 -1.99 -4.05 -8.85
CA VAL A 42 -0.61 -3.56 -8.80
C VAL A 42 -0.09 -3.24 -10.21
N LYS A 43 -0.30 -4.12 -11.19
CA LYS A 43 0.11 -3.92 -12.59
C LYS A 43 -0.57 -2.74 -13.26
N ALA A 44 -1.80 -2.41 -12.86
CA ALA A 44 -2.52 -1.24 -13.35
C ALA A 44 -1.97 0.09 -12.80
N GLY A 45 -0.99 0.05 -11.90
CA GLY A 45 -0.34 1.26 -11.36
C GLY A 45 -1.02 1.84 -10.13
N ALA A 46 -1.95 1.10 -9.50
CA ALA A 46 -2.71 1.60 -8.36
C ALA A 46 -1.83 2.03 -7.18
N VAL A 47 -0.72 1.33 -6.93
CA VAL A 47 0.25 1.64 -5.86
C VAL A 47 0.76 3.08 -5.96
N HIS A 48 1.20 3.49 -7.16
CA HIS A 48 1.73 4.85 -7.36
C HIS A 48 0.64 5.90 -7.20
N LYS A 49 -0.57 5.66 -7.74
CA LYS A 49 -1.70 6.60 -7.60
C LYS A 49 -2.12 6.79 -6.14
N MET A 50 -2.18 5.71 -5.36
CA MET A 50 -2.48 5.80 -3.92
C MET A 50 -1.43 6.66 -3.18
N LEU A 51 -0.14 6.49 -3.49
CA LEU A 51 0.92 7.30 -2.89
C LEU A 51 0.85 8.77 -3.30
N SER A 52 0.56 9.06 -4.58
CA SER A 52 0.34 10.43 -5.03
C SER A 52 -0.82 11.12 -4.31
N LEU A 53 -1.92 10.41 -4.02
CA LEU A 53 -3.02 10.96 -3.22
C LEU A 53 -2.57 11.37 -1.81
N ILE A 54 -1.71 10.56 -1.18
CA ILE A 54 -1.15 10.87 0.14
C ILE A 54 -0.26 12.12 0.08
N GLU A 55 0.61 12.21 -0.92
CA GLU A 55 1.50 13.36 -1.11
C GLU A 55 0.75 14.67 -1.35
N LEU A 56 -0.40 14.61 -2.03
CA LEU A 56 -1.27 15.76 -2.28
C LEU A 56 -2.13 16.17 -1.07
N GLY A 57 -2.00 15.48 0.07
CA GLY A 57 -2.73 15.81 1.29
C GLY A 57 -4.15 15.25 1.33
N SER A 58 -4.34 13.99 0.93
CA SER A 58 -5.62 13.28 0.97
C SER A 58 -6.33 13.37 2.33
N SER A 59 -7.67 13.28 2.32
CA SER A 59 -8.47 13.24 3.54
C SER A 59 -8.13 12.01 4.41
N LEU A 60 -8.54 12.05 5.68
CA LEU A 60 -8.38 10.93 6.60
C LEU A 60 -9.03 9.64 6.04
N LEU A 61 -10.25 9.74 5.51
CA LEU A 61 -10.98 8.58 4.97
C LEU A 61 -10.28 7.96 3.75
N VAL A 62 -9.71 8.80 2.86
CA VAL A 62 -8.92 8.31 1.73
C VAL A 62 -7.64 7.62 2.23
N SER A 63 -6.98 8.20 3.23
CA SER A 63 -5.77 7.60 3.82
C SER A 63 -6.07 6.23 4.45
N GLU A 64 -7.18 6.10 5.18
CA GLU A 64 -7.60 4.81 5.76
C GLU A 64 -7.95 3.78 4.67
N ALA A 65 -8.68 4.18 3.63
CA ALA A 65 -8.99 3.29 2.51
C ALA A 65 -7.73 2.83 1.75
N ILE A 66 -6.71 3.68 1.64
CA ILE A 66 -5.40 3.33 1.08
C ILE A 66 -4.67 2.32 1.96
N ILE A 67 -4.67 2.50 3.29
CA ILE A 67 -4.05 1.55 4.24
C ILE A 67 -4.66 0.16 4.08
N VAL A 68 -5.99 0.05 4.01
CA VAL A 68 -6.67 -1.25 3.85
C VAL A 68 -6.37 -1.87 2.48
N ASN A 69 -6.24 -1.05 1.43
CA ASN A 69 -5.76 -1.53 0.13
C ASN A 69 -4.35 -2.11 0.22
N PHE A 70 -3.41 -1.42 0.87
CA PHE A 70 -2.06 -1.96 1.07
C PHE A 70 -2.08 -3.24 1.90
N LEU A 71 -2.90 -3.33 2.96
CA LEU A 71 -3.08 -4.57 3.70
C LEU A 71 -3.55 -5.72 2.79
N GLY A 72 -4.59 -5.50 1.99
CA GLY A 72 -5.13 -6.51 1.08
C GLY A 72 -4.15 -6.93 -0.03
N LEU A 73 -3.41 -5.97 -0.60
CA LEU A 73 -2.46 -6.23 -1.68
C LEU A 73 -1.17 -6.92 -1.18
N THR A 74 -0.70 -6.57 0.02
CA THR A 74 0.51 -7.17 0.63
C THR A 74 0.27 -8.57 1.16
N ALA A 75 -0.99 -9.01 1.29
CA ALA A 75 -1.32 -10.39 1.62
C ALA A 75 -0.90 -11.40 0.53
N LEU A 76 -0.49 -10.94 -0.66
CA LEU A 76 0.05 -11.77 -1.74
C LEU A 76 1.55 -11.53 -1.91
N ASP A 77 2.33 -12.61 -1.84
CA ASP A 77 3.80 -12.54 -1.88
C ASP A 77 4.36 -11.86 -3.14
N SER A 78 3.76 -12.11 -4.31
CA SER A 78 4.23 -11.54 -5.58
C SER A 78 4.08 -10.02 -5.68
N ASN A 79 3.22 -9.41 -4.85
CA ASN A 79 3.05 -7.96 -4.80
C ASN A 79 4.05 -7.26 -3.87
N LYS A 80 4.59 -7.98 -2.88
CA LYS A 80 5.40 -7.39 -1.79
C LYS A 80 6.67 -6.67 -2.26
N PRO A 81 7.44 -7.18 -3.25
CA PRO A 81 8.63 -6.46 -3.73
C PRO A 81 8.26 -5.11 -4.36
N ILE A 82 7.20 -5.08 -5.17
CA ILE A 82 6.75 -3.86 -5.85
C ILE A 82 6.27 -2.82 -4.83
N ILE A 83 5.45 -3.24 -3.86
CA ILE A 83 4.95 -2.34 -2.82
C ILE A 83 6.09 -1.90 -1.89
N GLY A 84 7.00 -2.80 -1.51
CA GLY A 84 8.13 -2.49 -0.64
C GLY A 84 9.06 -1.43 -1.21
N SER A 85 9.33 -1.47 -2.52
CA SER A 85 10.18 -0.48 -3.20
C SER A 85 9.44 0.80 -3.64
N SER A 86 8.14 0.93 -3.40
CA SER A 86 7.32 2.03 -3.93
C SER A 86 7.32 3.31 -3.08
N GLY A 87 7.80 3.27 -1.84
CA GLY A 87 7.61 4.34 -0.86
C GLY A 87 6.41 4.15 0.07
N ALA A 88 5.66 3.04 -0.06
CA ALA A 88 4.57 2.69 0.85
C ALA A 88 5.02 2.45 2.29
N ILE A 89 6.25 1.96 2.51
CA ILE A 89 6.77 1.67 3.87
C ILE A 89 6.81 2.94 4.74
N PRO A 90 7.46 4.06 4.34
CA PRO A 90 7.41 5.31 5.09
C PRO A 90 6.00 5.78 5.46
N PHE A 91 5.05 5.70 4.51
CA PHE A 91 3.65 6.06 4.75
C PHE A 91 3.01 5.17 5.83
N LEU A 92 3.12 3.84 5.70
CA LEU A 92 2.54 2.89 6.66
C LEU A 92 3.17 3.03 8.05
N VAL A 93 4.48 3.31 8.14
CA VAL A 93 5.15 3.63 9.42
C VAL A 93 4.59 4.91 10.04
N GLY A 94 4.33 5.95 9.23
CA GLY A 94 3.68 7.18 9.66
C GLY A 94 2.28 6.93 10.22
N ALA A 95 1.45 6.18 9.48
CA ALA A 95 0.10 5.79 9.88
C ALA A 95 0.08 4.98 11.19
N PHE A 96 1.05 4.08 11.39
CA PHE A 96 1.18 3.31 12.62
C PHE A 96 1.61 4.17 13.82
N LYS A 97 2.66 4.99 13.65
CA LYS A 97 3.29 5.79 14.72
C LYS A 97 2.43 6.96 15.17
N ASN A 98 1.71 7.59 14.24
CA ASN A 98 1.01 8.82 14.52
C ASN A 98 -0.38 8.83 13.84
N PRO A 99 -1.42 8.33 14.53
CA PRO A 99 -2.80 8.43 14.03
C PRO A 99 -3.25 9.89 13.80
N SER A 100 -2.52 10.88 14.33
CA SER A 100 -2.80 12.30 14.12
C SER A 100 -2.10 12.91 12.89
N ALA A 101 -1.08 12.24 12.31
CA ALA A 101 -0.32 12.75 11.17
C ALA A 101 -0.86 12.32 9.79
N THR A 102 -1.77 11.35 9.72
CA THR A 102 -2.64 11.22 8.54
C THR A 102 -3.57 12.43 8.54
N ALA A 103 -3.51 13.24 7.47
CA ALA A 103 -4.02 14.60 7.39
C ALA A 103 -5.10 14.97 8.44
N ARG A 104 -4.63 15.53 9.56
CA ARG A 104 -5.40 16.08 10.69
C ARG A 104 -6.10 15.06 11.61
N GLY A 105 -5.34 14.55 12.58
CA GLY A 105 -5.84 14.36 13.95
C GLY A 105 -7.07 13.47 14.13
N GLY A 106 -7.01 12.17 13.79
CA GLY A 106 -8.17 11.30 14.01
C GLY A 106 -8.06 9.84 13.57
N GLY A 107 -6.89 9.32 13.21
CA GLY A 107 -6.73 7.95 12.74
C GLY A 107 -7.30 6.92 13.72
N SER A 108 -8.15 6.03 13.20
CA SER A 108 -8.78 4.99 14.00
C SER A 108 -7.77 3.99 14.55
N SER A 109 -8.07 3.37 15.70
CA SER A 109 -7.27 2.24 16.21
C SER A 109 -7.16 1.10 15.19
N GLN A 110 -8.18 0.96 14.34
CA GLN A 110 -8.21 -0.02 13.26
C GLN A 110 -7.19 0.30 12.17
N ALA A 111 -7.13 1.55 11.69
CA ALA A 111 -6.15 1.95 10.67
C ALA A 111 -4.70 1.72 11.11
N ARG A 112 -4.40 1.91 12.41
CA ARG A 112 -3.08 1.59 12.97
C ARG A 112 -2.79 0.10 12.96
N HIS A 113 -3.77 -0.71 13.34
CA HIS A 113 -3.66 -2.17 13.29
C HIS A 113 -3.43 -2.66 11.86
N ASP A 114 -4.20 -2.13 10.91
CA ASP A 114 -4.11 -2.51 9.50
C ASP A 114 -2.77 -2.08 8.89
N ALA A 115 -2.26 -0.90 9.26
CA ALA A 115 -0.94 -0.44 8.87
C ALA A 115 0.17 -1.36 9.43
N LEU A 116 0.06 -1.76 10.70
CA LEU A 116 1.01 -2.69 11.33
C LEU A 116 0.98 -4.06 10.62
N GLN A 117 -0.20 -4.56 10.30
CA GLN A 117 -0.37 -5.83 9.60
C GLN A 117 0.20 -5.77 8.17
N ALA A 118 0.00 -4.67 7.45
CA ALA A 118 0.61 -4.45 6.14
C ALA A 118 2.15 -4.39 6.22
N LEU A 119 2.69 -3.72 7.24
CA LEU A 119 4.14 -3.68 7.50
C LEU A 119 4.70 -5.07 7.81
N PHE A 120 3.99 -5.87 8.60
CA PHE A 120 4.37 -7.26 8.87
C PHE A 120 4.37 -8.10 7.58
N ASN A 121 3.34 -7.98 6.75
CA ASN A 121 3.30 -8.66 5.46
C ASN A 121 4.50 -8.29 4.57
N LEU A 122 4.90 -7.02 4.57
CA LEU A 122 6.05 -6.53 3.81
C LEU A 122 7.39 -7.01 4.39
N SER A 123 7.53 -7.10 5.71
CA SER A 123 8.81 -7.44 6.36
C SER A 123 9.20 -8.91 6.18
N ILE A 124 8.22 -9.81 6.04
CA ILE A 124 8.47 -11.24 5.81
C ILE A 124 8.92 -11.55 4.37
N ALA A 125 8.86 -10.58 3.45
CA ALA A 125 9.41 -10.76 2.11
C ALA A 125 10.93 -10.62 2.12
N ALA A 126 11.64 -11.65 1.70
CA ALA A 126 13.11 -11.63 1.58
C ALA A 126 13.62 -10.49 0.69
N ALA A 127 12.83 -10.05 -0.30
CA ALA A 127 13.15 -8.90 -1.15
C ALA A 127 13.21 -7.56 -0.39
N ASN A 128 12.54 -7.45 0.76
CA ASN A 128 12.47 -6.25 1.58
C ASN A 128 13.41 -6.31 2.80
N THR A 129 14.05 -7.44 3.06
CA THR A 129 15.09 -7.55 4.10
C THR A 129 16.41 -7.02 3.56
N PRO A 130 17.14 -6.15 4.29
CA PRO A 130 18.47 -5.73 3.88
C PRO A 130 19.34 -6.98 3.73
N THR A 131 19.75 -7.30 2.51
CA THR A 131 20.74 -8.35 2.29
C THR A 131 22.00 -7.90 3.01
N SER A 132 22.37 -8.57 4.11
CA SER A 132 23.68 -8.41 4.71
C SER A 132 24.69 -9.00 3.74
N SER A 133 25.05 -8.27 2.69
CA SER A 133 26.30 -8.53 1.98
C SER A 133 27.41 -8.11 2.93
N MET A 134 27.78 -9.00 3.86
CA MET A 134 29.06 -8.91 4.56
C MET A 134 30.14 -8.83 3.48
N PRO A 135 30.98 -7.78 3.42
CA PRO A 135 32.18 -7.84 2.64
C PRO A 135 33.06 -8.91 3.28
N THR A 136 33.23 -10.04 2.61
CA THR A 136 34.25 -11.02 2.98
C THR A 136 35.60 -10.36 2.73
N SER A 137 36.20 -9.75 3.75
CA SER A 137 37.60 -9.35 3.70
C SER A 137 38.43 -10.63 3.64
N SER A 138 38.88 -10.98 2.42
CA SER A 138 39.89 -12.00 2.21
C SER A 138 41.19 -11.52 2.87
N PRO A 139 41.85 -12.31 3.75
CA PRO A 139 43.16 -11.92 4.25
C PRO A 139 44.17 -12.07 3.11
N ALA A 140 44.83 -10.96 2.76
CA ALA A 140 45.99 -11.00 1.88
C ALA A 140 47.10 -11.83 2.57
N SER A 141 47.60 -12.83 1.84
CA SER A 141 48.75 -13.66 2.21
C SER A 141 50.05 -12.95 1.90
#